data_AF-Q68KR4-F1
#
_entry.id   AF-Q68KR4-F1
#
_cell.length_a   1.000
_cell.length_b   1.000
_cell.length_c   1.000
_cell.angle_alpha   90.00
_cell.angle_beta   90.00
_cell.angle_gamma   90.00
#
_symmetry.space_group_name_H-M   'P 1'
#
loop_
_entity.id
_entity.type
_entity.pdbx_description
1 polymer ?
#
loop_
_entity_poly.entity_id
_entity_poly.type
_entity_poly.pdbx_seq_one_letter_code
_entity_poly.pdbx_strand_id
1 'polypeptide(L)'
;MGVNVSEYMSLLMEEDEDAYKKQFSRFIKNGVTPDSIEEMYKKAHATIRENPVHEKKPPKEVKKKRWNRAKLSLAQRKDRVAQKKASFLRAQEQEASD
;
A
#
# COMPACT_ATOMS: atom_id res chain seq x y z
N MET A 1 7.26 21.71 -19.29
CA MET A 1 5.89 21.22 -19.56
C MET A 1 5.84 19.75 -20.03
N GLY A 2 6.84 18.90 -19.73
CA GLY A 2 6.76 17.46 -20.07
C GLY A 2 6.96 17.09 -21.55
N VAL A 3 7.58 17.97 -22.34
CA VAL A 3 7.75 17.83 -23.79
C VAL A 3 8.52 16.55 -24.19
N ASN A 4 9.57 16.20 -23.44
CA ASN A 4 10.32 14.96 -23.68
C ASN A 4 9.46 13.70 -23.49
N VAL A 5 8.48 13.72 -22.58
CA VAL A 5 7.56 12.61 -22.35
C VAL A 5 6.55 12.51 -23.48
N SER A 6 6.01 13.65 -23.95
CA SER A 6 5.12 13.65 -25.11
C SER A 6 5.82 13.18 -26.38
N GLU A 7 7.04 13.66 -26.64
CA GLU A 7 7.86 13.19 -27.77
C GLU A 7 8.12 11.69 -27.69
N TYR A 8 8.48 11.18 -26.51
CA TYR A 8 8.72 9.74 -26.35
C TYR A 8 7.45 8.90 -26.48
N MET A 9 6.31 9.41 -26.02
CA MET A 9 5.02 8.76 -26.24
C MET A 9 4.67 8.69 -27.72
N SER A 10 4.87 9.78 -28.47
CA SER A 10 4.61 9.80 -29.91
C SER A 10 5.56 8.86 -30.66
N LEU A 11 6.86 8.88 -30.33
CA LEU A 11 7.85 7.99 -30.92
C LEU A 11 7.46 6.52 -30.72
N LEU A 12 7.15 6.11 -29.49
CA LEU A 12 6.78 4.72 -29.22
C LEU A 12 5.42 4.34 -29.83
N MET A 13 4.50 5.28 -29.96
CA MET A 13 3.22 5.00 -30.60
C MET A 13 3.37 4.69 -32.10
N GLU A 14 4.38 5.27 -32.75
CA GLU A 14 4.71 5.02 -34.16
C GLU A 14 5.63 3.81 -34.35
N GLU A 15 6.63 3.63 -33.49
CA GLU A 15 7.66 2.58 -33.64
C GLU A 15 7.27 1.22 -33.03
N ASP A 16 6.66 1.22 -31.84
CA ASP A 16 6.36 0.00 -31.08
C ASP A 16 5.17 0.19 -30.12
N GLU A 17 3.98 -0.13 -30.62
CA GLU A 17 2.73 -0.01 -29.86
C GLU A 17 2.69 -0.91 -28.61
N ASP A 18 3.39 -2.04 -28.61
CA ASP A 18 3.45 -2.95 -27.45
C ASP A 18 4.32 -2.37 -26.34
N ALA A 19 5.46 -1.76 -26.70
CA ALA A 19 6.26 -0.97 -25.77
C ALA A 19 5.48 0.25 -25.26
N TYR A 20 4.73 0.94 -26.12
CA TYR A 20 3.87 2.05 -25.72
C TYR A 20 2.83 1.61 -24.67
N LYS A 21 2.09 0.53 -24.92
CA LYS A 21 1.11 -0.03 -23.97
C LYS A 21 1.75 -0.44 -22.65
N LYS A 22 2.95 -1.04 -22.69
CA LYS A 22 3.69 -1.47 -21.49
C LYS A 22 4.14 -0.28 -20.64
N GLN A 23 4.79 0.69 -21.27
CA GLN A 23 5.37 1.84 -20.56
C GLN A 23 4.33 2.86 -20.12
N PHE A 24 3.34 3.13 -20.96
CA PHE A 24 2.32 4.17 -20.75
C PHE A 24 0.95 3.61 -20.36
N SER A 25 0.88 2.38 -19.85
CA SER A 25 -0.38 1.72 -19.41
C SER A 25 -1.27 2.60 -18.52
N ARG A 26 -0.70 3.36 -17.59
CA ARG A 26 -1.44 4.28 -16.72
C ARG A 26 -1.94 5.53 -17.43
N PHE A 27 -1.19 6.02 -18.42
CA PHE A 27 -1.58 7.18 -19.23
C PHE A 27 -2.77 6.81 -20.10
N ILE A 28 -2.70 5.65 -20.76
CA ILE A 28 -3.82 5.07 -21.53
C ILE A 28 -5.05 4.89 -20.64
N LYS A 29 -4.88 4.29 -19.44
CA LYS A 29 -5.99 4.09 -18.49
C LYS A 29 -6.68 5.40 -18.07
N ASN A 30 -5.93 6.49 -18.00
CA ASN A 30 -6.43 7.79 -17.56
C ASN A 30 -6.76 8.74 -18.74
N GLY A 31 -6.65 8.27 -19.98
CA GLY A 31 -6.94 9.08 -21.18
C GLY A 31 -5.92 10.19 -21.46
N VAL A 32 -4.68 10.06 -20.99
CA VAL A 32 -3.61 11.05 -21.22
C VAL A 32 -2.94 10.77 -22.56
N THR A 33 -3.05 11.71 -23.49
CA THR A 33 -2.41 11.68 -24.82
C THR A 33 -1.13 12.52 -24.82
N PRO A 34 -0.21 12.31 -25.79
CA PRO A 34 1.00 13.12 -25.92
C PRO A 34 0.73 14.63 -25.92
N ASP A 35 -0.25 15.08 -26.71
CA ASP A 35 -0.61 16.50 -26.85
C ASP A 35 -1.16 17.11 -25.56
N SER A 36 -1.85 16.30 -24.75
CA SER A 36 -2.48 16.76 -23.50
C SER A 36 -1.50 17.03 -22.36
N ILE A 37 -0.26 16.53 -22.44
CA ILE A 37 0.71 16.59 -21.34
C ILE A 37 1.08 18.04 -20.99
N GLU A 38 1.36 18.86 -22.00
CA GLU A 38 1.77 20.24 -21.77
C GLU A 38 0.64 21.07 -21.15
N GLU A 39 -0.59 20.94 -21.68
CA GLU A 39 -1.76 21.62 -21.14
C GLU A 39 -2.08 21.16 -19.71
N MET A 40 -1.97 19.86 -19.44
CA MET A 40 -2.16 19.29 -18.10
C MET A 40 -1.23 19.95 -17.07
N TYR A 41 0.06 20.12 -17.39
CA TYR A 41 1.01 20.78 -16.50
C TYR A 41 0.74 22.28 -16.36
N LYS A 42 0.41 22.99 -17.44
CA LYS A 42 0.03 24.42 -17.39
C LYS A 42 -1.16 24.63 -16.46
N LYS A 43 -2.20 23.82 -16.60
CA LYS A 43 -3.39 23.87 -15.76
C LYS A 43 -3.06 23.58 -14.30
N ALA A 44 -2.25 22.56 -14.02
CA ALA A 44 -1.81 22.26 -12.66
C ALA A 44 -1.04 23.42 -12.02
N HIS A 45 -0.15 24.08 -12.78
CA HIS A 45 0.56 25.25 -12.26
C HIS A 45 -0.37 26.45 -12.00
N ALA A 46 -1.42 26.65 -12.80
CA ALA A 46 -2.41 27.69 -12.55
C ALA A 46 -3.20 27.40 -11.27
N THR A 47 -3.73 26.19 -11.12
CA THR A 47 -4.55 25.82 -9.95
C THR A 47 -3.78 25.85 -8.64
N ILE A 48 -2.50 25.44 -8.64
CA ILE A 48 -1.64 25.51 -7.44
C ILE A 48 -1.33 26.97 -7.07
N ARG A 49 -1.17 27.87 -8.05
CA ARG A 49 -0.97 29.30 -7.78
C ARG A 49 -2.23 29.97 -7.24
N GLU A 50 -3.40 29.58 -7.74
CA GLU A 50 -4.70 30.08 -7.28
C GLU A 50 -5.00 29.65 -5.84
N ASN A 51 -4.75 28.38 -5.48
CA ASN A 51 -4.95 27.89 -4.12
C ASN A 51 -3.77 27.01 -3.66
N PRO A 52 -2.79 27.61 -2.95
CA PRO A 52 -1.62 26.89 -2.46
C PRO A 52 -1.89 26.12 -1.15
N VAL A 53 -3.05 26.29 -0.52
CA VAL A 53 -3.33 25.73 0.81
C VAL A 53 -3.79 24.29 0.69
N HIS A 54 -3.16 23.38 1.46
CA HIS A 54 -3.57 21.98 1.52
C HIS A 54 -4.79 21.78 2.43
N GLU A 55 -5.91 21.34 1.84
CA GLU A 55 -7.10 20.96 2.59
C GLU A 55 -6.96 19.55 3.18
N LYS A 56 -7.11 19.45 4.51
CA LYS A 56 -7.09 18.15 5.21
C LYS A 56 -8.37 17.38 4.90
N LYS A 57 -8.21 16.11 4.51
CA LYS A 57 -9.36 15.20 4.35
C LYS A 57 -10.09 15.04 5.68
N PRO A 58 -11.43 14.98 5.69
CA PRO A 58 -12.20 14.78 6.90
C PRO A 58 -11.84 13.44 7.56
N PRO A 59 -11.81 13.37 8.90
CA PRO A 59 -11.57 12.11 9.60
C PRO A 59 -12.68 11.13 9.26
N LYS A 60 -12.31 9.92 8.82
CA LYS A 60 -13.27 8.84 8.59
C LYS A 60 -13.54 8.11 9.90
N GLU A 61 -14.81 7.98 10.26
CA GLU A 61 -15.22 7.10 11.35
C GLU A 61 -15.08 5.64 10.90
N VAL A 62 -13.99 5.00 11.34
CA VAL A 62 -13.72 3.60 11.04
C VAL A 62 -13.64 2.82 12.34
N LYS A 63 -14.40 1.72 12.45
CA LYS A 63 -14.26 0.78 13.56
C LYS A 63 -12.86 0.16 13.51
N LYS A 64 -11.99 0.56 14.44
CA LYS A 64 -10.60 0.08 14.48
C LYS A 64 -10.58 -1.41 14.80
N LYS A 65 -10.19 -2.23 13.82
CA LYS A 65 -9.90 -3.65 14.02
C LYS A 65 -8.44 -3.81 14.45
N ARG A 66 -8.21 -4.67 15.43
CA ARG A 66 -6.86 -5.07 15.81
C ARG A 66 -6.41 -6.22 14.90
N TRP A 67 -5.38 -5.98 14.09
CA TRP A 67 -4.80 -6.99 13.19
C TRP A 67 -3.79 -7.90 13.88
N ASN A 68 -3.12 -7.37 14.91
CA ASN A 68 -2.08 -8.09 15.63
C ASN A 68 -2.61 -8.72 16.92
N ARG A 69 -1.99 -9.82 17.36
CA ARG A 69 -2.36 -10.49 18.62
C ARG A 69 -2.25 -9.55 19.83
N ALA A 70 -3.13 -9.76 20.80
CA ALA A 70 -3.03 -9.11 22.10
C ALA A 70 -1.78 -9.53 22.88
N LYS A 71 -1.08 -8.55 23.49
CA LYS A 71 -0.05 -8.85 24.48
C LYS A 71 -0.71 -9.61 25.62
N LEU A 72 -0.13 -10.73 25.99
CA LEU A 72 -0.63 -11.55 27.09
C LEU A 72 -0.48 -10.79 28.41
N SER A 73 -1.50 -10.89 29.25
CA SER A 73 -1.46 -10.39 30.62
C SER A 73 -0.44 -11.17 31.46
N LEU A 74 -0.06 -10.61 32.61
CA LEU A 74 0.86 -11.27 33.53
C LEU A 74 0.29 -12.61 34.04
N ALA A 75 -1.00 -12.63 34.40
CA ALA A 75 -1.70 -13.84 34.84
C ALA A 75 -1.64 -14.94 33.76
N GLN A 76 -2.02 -14.62 32.52
CA GLN A 76 -1.94 -15.55 31.39
C GLN A 76 -0.53 -16.10 31.13
N ARG A 77 0.51 -15.30 31.39
CA ARG A 77 1.91 -15.75 31.29
C ARG A 77 2.27 -16.71 32.42
N LYS A 78 1.87 -16.41 33.66
CA LYS A 78 2.09 -17.27 34.83
C LYS A 78 1.36 -18.61 34.68
N ASP A 79 0.09 -18.58 34.29
CA ASP A 79 -0.73 -19.78 34.08
C ASP A 79 -0.14 -20.66 32.99
N ARG A 80 0.34 -20.07 31.89
CA ARG A 80 1.03 -20.81 30.84
C ARG A 80 2.27 -21.53 31.36
N VAL A 81 3.07 -20.88 32.21
CA VAL A 81 4.27 -21.51 32.79
C VAL A 81 3.85 -22.67 33.70
N ALA A 82 2.84 -22.48 34.55
CA ALA A 82 2.33 -23.53 35.43
C ALA A 82 1.77 -24.72 34.63
N GLN A 83 0.97 -24.46 33.59
CA GLN A 83 0.41 -25.49 32.71
C GLN A 83 1.51 -26.27 32.00
N LYS A 84 2.54 -25.60 31.47
CA LYS A 84 3.68 -26.25 30.82
C LYS A 84 4.47 -27.14 31.77
N LYS A 85 4.68 -26.71 33.02
CA LYS A 85 5.34 -27.53 34.05
C LYS A 85 4.51 -28.75 34.41
N ALA A 86 3.20 -28.57 34.65
CA ALA A 86 2.30 -29.66 35.01
C ALA A 86 2.16 -30.69 33.88
N SER A 87 2.07 -30.25 32.62
CA SER A 87 2.01 -31.16 31.47
C SER A 87 3.30 -31.98 31.32
N PHE A 88 4.45 -31.37 31.61
CA PHE A 88 5.74 -32.04 31.54
C PHE A 88 5.88 -33.12 32.61
N LEU A 89 5.53 -32.80 33.87
CA LEU A 89 5.57 -33.79 34.96
C LEU A 89 4.62 -34.97 34.69
N ARG A 90 3.39 -34.70 34.20
CA ARG A 90 2.45 -35.74 33.81
C ARG A 90 3.01 -36.66 32.72
N ALA A 91 3.69 -36.10 31.72
CA ALA A 91 4.30 -36.90 30.66
C ALA A 91 5.41 -37.81 31.20
N GLN A 92 6.24 -37.33 32.13
CA GLN A 92 7.26 -38.14 32.79
C GLN A 92 6.65 -39.26 33.65
N GLU A 93 5.60 -38.97 34.40
CA GLU A 93 4.89 -39.98 35.20
C GLU A 93 4.28 -41.06 34.30
N GLN A 94 3.72 -40.68 33.15
CA GLN A 94 3.15 -41.62 32.19
C GLN A 94 4.23 -42.49 31.53
N GLU A 95 5.34 -41.91 31.08
CA GLU A 95 6.49 -42.66 30.54
C GLU A 95 7.15 -43.59 31.56
N ALA A 96 7.07 -43.27 32.85
CA ALA A 96 7.58 -44.13 33.92
C ALA A 96 6.59 -45.25 34.30
N SER A 97 5.31 -45.12 33.91
CA SER A 97 4.26 -46.10 34.17
C SER A 97 3.99 -47.08 33.01
N ASP A 98 4.45 -46.73 31.80
CA ASP A 98 4.48 -47.59 30.61
C ASP A 98 5.80 -48.39 30.53
#